data_AF-N1U3I6-F1
#
_entry.id   AF-N1U3I6-F1
#
_cell.length_a   1.000
_cell.length_b   1.000
_cell.length_c   1.000
_cell.angle_alpha   90.00
_cell.angle_beta   90.00
_cell.angle_gamma   90.00
#
_symmetry.space_group_name_H-M   'P 1'
#
loop_
_entity.id
_entity.type
_entity.pdbx_description
1 polymer ?
#
loop_
_entity_poly.entity_id
_entity_poly.type
_entity_poly.pdbx_seq_one_letter_code
_entity_poly.pdbx_strand_id
1 'polypeptide(L)'
;MKRTLPSKAQKLDKQKLLRTYGYGVPNDARAIYSASNVLHIIAEETIQPFHEVLRGRTTANHLNFYSLPWPIEELRKLREEQVELRITLSYFIEPNPARRGFKNRFQYHSHGLRFRVKRPYEDLKVFRARINKDDQGEQYESTPSTEAGNWFFGDALRNRGSLHHDRWLGTAADLAERDAIAIVPVGGWWKDRKSEDRGNRNARYSLIISIHTNDSDIYTEVEQKIKTSIKV
;
A
#
# COMPACT_ATOMS: atom_id res chain seq x y z
N MET A 1 18.19 2.51 14.92
CA MET A 1 17.12 1.53 14.58
C MET A 1 17.60 0.44 13.62
N LYS A 2 17.89 0.68 12.33
CA LYS A 2 18.41 -0.38 11.42
C LYS A 2 19.74 -1.01 11.89
N ARG A 3 20.59 -0.24 12.60
CA ARG A 3 21.86 -0.71 13.18
C ARG A 3 21.71 -1.84 14.21
N THR A 4 20.50 -2.09 14.73
CA THR A 4 20.25 -3.20 15.66
C THR A 4 19.91 -4.51 14.95
N LEU A 5 19.76 -4.50 13.62
CA LEU A 5 19.52 -5.70 12.85
C LEU A 5 20.86 -6.37 12.50
N PRO A 6 20.92 -7.72 12.46
CA PRO A 6 22.07 -8.42 11.93
C PRO A 6 22.21 -8.16 10.42
N SER A 7 23.40 -8.40 9.87
CA SER A 7 23.72 -8.19 8.45
C SER A 7 22.73 -8.88 7.50
N LYS A 8 22.24 -10.06 7.88
CA LYS A 8 21.11 -10.76 7.24
C LYS A 8 19.92 -10.82 8.18
N ALA A 9 19.09 -9.77 8.17
CA ALA A 9 17.90 -9.67 9.02
C ALA A 9 16.83 -10.71 8.63
N GLN A 10 16.44 -11.56 9.58
CA GLN A 10 15.33 -12.48 9.40
C GLN A 10 13.98 -11.81 9.71
N LYS A 11 12.88 -12.50 9.38
CA LYS A 11 11.51 -12.03 9.63
C LYS A 11 11.27 -11.72 11.11
N LEU A 12 11.79 -12.54 12.02
CA LEU A 12 11.65 -12.34 13.47
C LEU A 12 12.38 -11.08 13.94
N ASP A 13 13.55 -10.76 13.39
CA ASP A 13 14.30 -9.55 13.75
C ASP A 13 13.55 -8.29 13.32
N LYS A 14 13.04 -8.30 12.07
CA LYS A 14 12.19 -7.22 11.54
C LYS A 14 10.90 -7.05 12.35
N GLN A 15 10.29 -8.16 12.79
CA GLN A 15 9.13 -8.12 13.66
C GLN A 15 9.45 -7.51 15.04
N LYS A 16 10.57 -7.89 15.66
CA LYS A 16 11.01 -7.31 16.94
C LYS A 16 11.23 -5.80 16.79
N LEU A 17 11.96 -5.39 15.75
CA LEU A 17 12.20 -3.98 15.44
C LEU A 17 10.89 -3.19 15.27
N LEU A 18 9.92 -3.73 14.53
CA LEU A 18 8.62 -3.08 14.35
C LEU A 18 7.84 -2.95 15.66
N ARG A 19 7.91 -3.95 16.56
CA ARG A 19 7.25 -3.89 17.88
C ARG A 19 7.90 -2.90 18.84
N THR A 20 9.22 -2.73 18.76
CA THR A 20 9.96 -1.85 19.67
C THR A 20 9.92 -0.40 19.22
N TYR A 21 10.03 -0.14 17.92
CA TYR A 21 10.28 1.21 17.39
C TYR A 21 9.24 1.67 16.35
N GLY A 22 8.29 0.82 15.95
CA GLY A 22 7.33 1.14 14.89
C GLY A 22 8.00 1.32 13.53
N TYR A 23 7.52 2.28 12.74
CA TYR A 23 7.98 2.55 11.38
C TYR A 23 8.95 3.73 11.26
N GLY A 24 9.01 4.59 12.28
CA GLY A 24 9.68 5.88 12.22
C GLY A 24 11.10 5.87 12.81
N VAL A 25 11.97 6.66 12.21
CA VAL A 25 13.21 7.14 12.83
C VAL A 25 13.24 8.65 12.60
N PRO A 26 13.31 9.48 13.65
CA PRO A 26 13.51 10.91 13.49
C PRO A 26 14.77 11.16 12.66
N ASN A 27 14.65 12.03 11.67
CA ASN A 27 15.78 12.48 10.86
C ASN A 27 15.64 14.00 10.73
N ASP A 28 16.56 14.68 11.39
CA ASP A 28 16.74 16.12 11.46
C ASP A 28 16.89 16.75 10.08
N ALA A 29 17.81 16.25 9.26
CA ALA A 29 18.00 16.76 7.90
C ALA A 29 16.69 16.69 7.08
N ARG A 30 15.94 15.59 7.17
CA ARG A 30 14.64 15.42 6.50
C ARG A 30 13.51 16.23 7.11
N ALA A 31 13.60 16.59 8.38
CA ALA A 31 12.60 17.41 9.06
C ALA A 31 12.77 18.89 8.70
N ILE A 32 14.00 19.32 8.43
CA ILE A 32 14.36 20.72 8.19
C ILE A 32 14.35 21.04 6.68
N TYR A 33 14.79 20.12 5.83
CA TYR A 33 14.97 20.37 4.40
C TYR A 33 13.98 19.59 3.55
N SER A 34 13.32 20.29 2.63
CA SER A 34 12.69 19.69 1.46
C SER A 34 13.75 19.50 0.38
N ALA A 35 13.82 18.31 -0.20
CA ALA A 35 14.86 17.96 -1.17
C ALA A 35 14.20 17.55 -2.49
N SER A 36 14.72 18.06 -3.61
CA SER A 36 14.19 17.81 -4.97
C SER A 36 14.34 16.36 -5.43
N ASN A 37 15.23 15.60 -4.77
CA ASN A 37 15.39 14.16 -4.93
C ASN A 37 14.31 13.34 -4.20
N VAL A 38 13.34 13.99 -3.55
CA VAL A 38 12.21 13.33 -2.89
C VAL A 38 10.88 13.83 -3.44
N LEU A 39 10.13 12.92 -4.03
CA LEU A 39 8.75 13.17 -4.44
C LEU A 39 7.79 12.63 -3.39
N HIS A 40 6.77 13.41 -3.04
CA HIS A 40 5.65 12.99 -2.18
C HIS A 40 4.34 13.10 -2.94
N ILE A 41 3.57 12.01 -2.96
CA ILE A 41 2.19 11.97 -3.45
C ILE A 41 1.30 11.62 -2.27
N ILE A 42 0.30 12.47 -2.03
CA ILE A 42 -0.66 12.31 -0.95
C ILE A 42 -2.05 12.22 -1.57
N ALA A 43 -2.79 11.18 -1.20
CA ALA A 43 -4.18 11.02 -1.58
C ALA A 43 -5.01 10.72 -0.32
N GLU A 44 -6.09 11.45 -0.15
CA GLU A 44 -7.10 11.18 0.87
C GLU A 44 -8.39 10.83 0.14
N GLU A 45 -8.96 9.68 0.49
CA GLU A 45 -10.14 9.18 -0.21
C GLU A 45 -11.08 8.43 0.71
N THR A 46 -12.27 8.23 0.19
CA THR A 46 -13.32 7.41 0.79
C THR A 46 -13.49 6.12 -0.01
N ILE A 47 -13.77 5.03 0.69
CA ILE A 47 -14.06 3.73 0.09
C ILE A 47 -15.27 3.12 0.78
N GLN A 48 -16.16 2.50 0.01
CA GLN A 48 -17.19 1.60 0.54
C GLN A 48 -16.64 0.17 0.43
N PRO A 49 -16.00 -0.37 1.49
CA PRO A 49 -15.26 -1.63 1.39
C PRO A 49 -16.17 -2.84 1.17
N PHE A 50 -17.39 -2.77 1.66
CA PHE A 50 -18.36 -3.85 1.56
C PHE A 50 -19.72 -3.32 1.12
N HIS A 51 -20.61 -4.24 0.78
CA HIS A 51 -22.04 -3.99 0.63
C HIS A 51 -22.81 -5.23 1.08
N GLU A 52 -24.01 -5.03 1.58
CA GLU A 52 -24.91 -6.13 1.93
C GLU A 52 -25.74 -6.55 0.71
N VAL A 53 -25.74 -7.84 0.41
CA VAL A 53 -26.57 -8.42 -0.66
C VAL A 53 -27.86 -9.02 -0.08
N LEU A 54 -28.84 -9.23 -0.96
CA LEU A 54 -30.09 -9.92 -0.64
C LEU A 54 -29.79 -11.25 0.09
N ARG A 55 -30.51 -11.52 1.20
CA ARG A 55 -30.27 -12.61 2.18
C ARG A 55 -29.18 -12.31 3.23
N GLY A 56 -28.78 -11.05 3.35
CA GLY A 56 -27.96 -10.51 4.43
C GLY A 56 -26.51 -10.99 4.41
N ARG A 57 -25.96 -11.38 3.27
CA ARG A 57 -24.52 -11.68 3.17
C ARG A 57 -23.78 -10.40 2.86
N THR A 58 -22.65 -10.15 3.52
CA THR A 58 -21.82 -8.98 3.23
C THR A 58 -20.65 -9.40 2.35
N THR A 59 -20.52 -8.77 1.19
CA THR A 59 -19.49 -9.03 0.18
C THR A 59 -18.56 -7.85 0.03
N ALA A 60 -17.36 -8.08 -0.53
CA ALA A 60 -16.50 -6.97 -0.94
C ALA A 60 -17.23 -6.12 -1.98
N ASN A 61 -17.04 -4.81 -1.94
CA ASN A 61 -17.68 -3.88 -2.86
C ASN A 61 -16.63 -3.15 -3.70
N HIS A 62 -16.12 -2.02 -3.21
CA HIS A 62 -15.17 -1.22 -3.96
C HIS A 62 -13.73 -1.54 -3.55
N LEU A 63 -12.84 -1.37 -4.52
CA LEU A 63 -11.41 -1.16 -4.32
C LEU A 63 -11.07 0.19 -4.96
N ASN A 64 -10.15 0.94 -4.36
CA ASN A 64 -9.70 2.20 -4.94
C ASN A 64 -8.40 1.94 -5.71
N PHE A 65 -8.38 2.34 -6.97
CA PHE A 65 -7.27 2.12 -7.88
C PHE A 65 -6.63 3.47 -8.26
N TYR A 66 -5.31 3.55 -8.16
CA TYR A 66 -4.51 4.72 -8.46
C TYR A 66 -3.53 4.40 -9.58
N SER A 67 -3.61 5.14 -10.68
CA SER A 67 -2.51 5.27 -11.62
C SER A 67 -1.59 6.38 -11.11
N LEU A 68 -0.32 6.06 -10.95
CA LEU A 68 0.68 6.96 -10.41
C LEU A 68 1.29 7.77 -11.55
N PRO A 69 1.36 9.10 -11.43
CA PRO A 69 1.92 9.97 -12.46
C PRO A 69 3.45 9.92 -12.42
N TRP A 70 4.04 8.74 -12.64
CA TRP A 70 5.48 8.58 -12.61
C TRP A 70 6.17 9.36 -13.73
N PRO A 71 7.34 9.96 -13.47
CA PRO A 71 8.20 10.49 -14.50
C PRO A 71 8.94 9.31 -15.15
N ILE A 72 8.20 8.52 -15.95
CA ILE A 72 8.67 7.26 -16.54
C ILE A 72 9.94 7.47 -17.36
N GLU A 73 10.02 8.54 -18.14
CA GLU A 73 11.19 8.84 -18.97
C GLU A 73 12.43 9.13 -18.12
N GLU A 74 12.27 9.89 -17.04
CA GLU A 74 13.33 10.28 -16.12
C GLU A 74 13.82 9.06 -15.35
N LEU A 75 12.89 8.29 -14.77
CA LEU A 75 13.22 7.04 -14.08
C LEU A 75 13.94 6.06 -15.02
N ARG A 76 13.59 6.01 -16.31
CA ARG A 76 14.31 5.23 -17.31
C ARG A 76 15.70 5.81 -17.64
N LYS A 77 15.87 7.14 -17.66
CA LYS A 77 17.19 7.79 -17.82
C LYS A 77 18.15 7.44 -16.68
N LEU A 78 17.63 7.28 -15.46
CA LEU A 78 18.42 6.87 -14.28
C LEU A 78 18.85 5.39 -14.32
N ARG A 79 18.29 4.58 -15.22
CA ARG A 79 18.66 3.18 -15.46
C ARG A 79 18.73 2.34 -14.18
N GLU A 80 19.95 1.97 -13.77
CA GLU A 80 20.23 1.08 -12.64
C GLU A 80 20.42 1.83 -11.31
N GLU A 81 20.23 3.15 -11.29
CA GLU A 81 20.27 3.91 -10.04
C GLU A 81 19.32 3.28 -9.02
N GLN A 82 19.83 3.04 -7.82
CA GLN A 82 19.05 2.51 -6.71
C GLN A 82 18.14 3.61 -6.16
N VAL A 83 16.84 3.32 -6.13
CA VAL A 83 15.81 4.21 -5.63
C VAL A 83 15.00 3.51 -4.53
N GLU A 84 14.42 4.30 -3.63
CA GLU A 84 13.56 3.81 -2.56
C GLU A 84 12.12 4.32 -2.75
N LEU A 85 11.18 3.39 -2.92
CA LEU A 85 9.75 3.66 -2.87
C LEU A 85 9.24 3.40 -1.45
N ARG A 86 8.59 4.37 -0.83
CA ARG A 86 7.88 4.20 0.43
C ARG A 86 6.40 4.38 0.22
N ILE A 87 5.62 3.50 0.85
CA ILE A 87 4.17 3.59 0.85
C ILE A 87 3.70 3.54 2.28
N THR A 88 2.81 4.46 2.62
CA THR A 88 2.12 4.53 3.91
C THR A 88 0.63 4.61 3.66
N LEU A 89 -0.11 3.63 4.15
CA LEU A 89 -1.56 3.64 4.20
C LEU A 89 -1.98 3.80 5.66
N SER A 90 -2.82 4.79 5.95
CA SER A 90 -3.37 5.03 7.27
C SER A 90 -4.89 5.14 7.22
N TYR A 91 -5.56 4.46 8.13
CA TYR A 91 -7.02 4.51 8.26
C TYR A 91 -7.44 4.25 9.69
N PHE A 92 -8.62 4.71 10.09
CA PHE A 92 -9.12 4.48 11.44
C PHE A 92 -9.79 3.10 11.57
N ILE A 93 -9.34 2.32 12.55
CA ILE A 93 -10.00 1.06 12.91
C ILE A 93 -11.14 1.38 13.88
N GLU A 94 -12.35 1.01 13.48
CA GLU A 94 -13.51 1.09 14.36
C GLU A 94 -13.51 -0.07 15.37
N PRO A 95 -13.63 0.21 16.68
CA PRO A 95 -13.60 -0.81 17.74
C PRO A 95 -14.83 -1.71 17.74
N ASN A 96 -14.70 -2.91 18.34
CA ASN A 96 -15.82 -3.85 18.48
C ASN A 96 -16.71 -3.50 19.66
N PRO A 97 -18.00 -3.21 19.44
CA PRO A 97 -18.90 -3.02 20.57
C PRO A 97 -19.29 -4.34 21.28
N ALA A 98 -18.98 -5.52 20.73
CA ALA A 98 -19.40 -6.80 21.33
C ALA A 98 -18.38 -7.41 22.33
N ARG A 99 -18.90 -7.90 23.48
CA ARG A 99 -18.16 -8.67 24.51
C ARG A 99 -17.86 -10.14 24.14
N ARG A 100 -18.37 -10.64 23.01
CA ARG A 100 -18.33 -12.08 22.70
C ARG A 100 -16.90 -12.47 22.30
N GLY A 101 -16.30 -13.35 23.12
CA GLY A 101 -14.92 -13.80 22.96
C GLY A 101 -14.58 -14.27 21.54
N PHE A 102 -13.33 -14.00 21.17
CA PHE A 102 -12.66 -14.36 19.92
C PHE A 102 -12.92 -15.82 19.52
N LYS A 103 -13.95 -16.10 18.70
CA LYS A 103 -14.07 -17.43 18.05
C LYS A 103 -12.84 -17.74 17.19
N ASN A 104 -12.22 -16.68 16.66
CA ASN A 104 -10.91 -16.69 16.05
C ASN A 104 -10.02 -15.68 16.76
N ARG A 105 -8.78 -16.08 17.02
CA ARG A 105 -7.70 -15.36 17.74
C ARG A 105 -7.33 -13.96 17.18
N PHE A 106 -8.04 -13.46 16.16
CA PHE A 106 -7.62 -12.40 15.23
C PHE A 106 -8.74 -11.52 14.65
N GLN A 107 -9.85 -11.22 15.34
CA GLN A 107 -10.79 -10.24 14.80
C GLN A 107 -10.99 -9.04 15.71
N TYR A 108 -10.36 -7.93 15.33
CA TYR A 108 -11.07 -6.74 14.85
C TYR A 108 -10.14 -5.85 13.98
N HIS A 109 -10.22 -6.00 12.66
CA HIS A 109 -9.66 -5.07 11.68
C HIS A 109 -10.81 -4.50 10.86
N SER A 110 -11.64 -3.64 11.48
CA SER A 110 -12.80 -2.93 10.89
C SER A 110 -13.23 -3.41 9.52
N HIS A 111 -12.64 -2.78 8.53
CA HIS A 111 -12.76 -3.07 7.12
C HIS A 111 -11.42 -3.48 6.46
N GLY A 112 -10.34 -3.49 7.25
CA GLY A 112 -9.05 -4.09 6.90
C GLY A 112 -8.51 -3.67 5.54
N LEU A 113 -8.12 -2.41 5.38
CA LEU A 113 -7.52 -1.94 4.13
C LEU A 113 -6.08 -2.42 3.99
N ARG A 114 -5.70 -2.83 2.78
CA ARG A 114 -4.31 -3.12 2.42
C ARG A 114 -3.97 -2.47 1.10
N PHE A 115 -2.72 -2.04 0.94
CA PHE A 115 -2.23 -1.64 -0.36
C PHE A 115 -1.61 -2.81 -1.12
N ARG A 116 -1.78 -2.79 -2.43
CA ARG A 116 -1.20 -3.68 -3.41
C ARG A 116 -0.56 -2.82 -4.48
N VAL A 117 0.66 -3.16 -4.88
CA VAL A 117 1.39 -2.44 -5.94
C VAL A 117 1.49 -3.36 -7.13
N LYS A 118 1.33 -2.80 -8.33
CA LYS A 118 1.65 -3.46 -9.59
C LYS A 118 3.13 -3.86 -9.60
N ARG A 119 3.42 -5.02 -10.18
CA ARG A 119 4.79 -5.51 -10.36
C ARG A 119 5.41 -4.91 -11.62
N PRO A 120 6.75 -4.82 -11.73
CA PRO A 120 7.41 -4.48 -12.98
C PRO A 120 7.01 -5.52 -14.03
N TYR A 121 6.74 -5.07 -15.25
CA TYR A 121 6.35 -5.94 -16.37
C TYR A 121 5.05 -6.75 -16.14
N GLU A 122 4.25 -6.45 -15.10
CA GLU A 122 2.92 -7.01 -14.92
C GLU A 122 1.89 -6.12 -15.61
N ASP A 123 1.15 -6.66 -16.57
CA ASP A 123 0.07 -5.90 -17.20
C ASP A 123 -1.01 -5.50 -16.20
N LEU A 124 -1.64 -4.36 -16.45
CA LEU A 124 -2.71 -3.85 -15.60
C LEU A 124 -3.86 -4.86 -15.43
N LYS A 125 -4.22 -5.60 -16.49
CA LYS A 125 -5.24 -6.66 -16.44
C LYS A 125 -4.84 -7.80 -15.50
N VAL A 126 -3.57 -8.23 -15.57
CA VAL A 126 -3.02 -9.28 -14.70
C VAL A 126 -2.98 -8.80 -13.25
N PHE A 127 -2.59 -7.55 -13.02
CA PHE A 127 -2.61 -6.94 -11.70
C PHE A 127 -4.02 -6.92 -11.10
N ARG A 128 -5.03 -6.53 -11.88
CA ARG A 128 -6.45 -6.54 -11.47
C ARG A 128 -6.93 -7.94 -11.14
N ALA A 129 -6.68 -8.93 -12.00
CA ALA A 129 -7.01 -10.34 -11.75
C ALA A 129 -6.32 -10.90 -10.48
N ARG A 130 -5.11 -10.42 -10.16
CA ARG A 130 -4.40 -10.82 -8.93
C ARG A 130 -5.04 -10.27 -7.65
N ILE A 131 -5.64 -9.08 -7.70
CA ILE A 131 -6.23 -8.43 -6.52
C ILE A 131 -7.73 -8.72 -6.38
N ASN A 132 -8.42 -8.90 -7.50
CA ASN A 132 -9.86 -9.02 -7.57
C ASN A 132 -10.24 -10.34 -8.26
N LYS A 133 -11.09 -11.12 -7.60
CA LYS A 133 -11.54 -12.41 -8.13
C LYS A 133 -12.48 -12.24 -9.32
N ASP A 134 -13.24 -11.15 -9.37
CA ASP A 134 -14.19 -10.92 -10.47
C ASP A 134 -13.46 -10.60 -11.78
N ASP A 135 -12.20 -10.17 -11.70
CA ASP A 135 -11.32 -9.93 -12.84
C ASP A 135 -10.56 -11.21 -13.27
N GLN A 136 -10.77 -12.35 -12.60
CA GLN A 136 -10.16 -13.63 -12.97
C GLN A 136 -11.02 -14.32 -14.02
N GLY A 137 -10.54 -14.39 -15.27
CA GLY A 137 -11.16 -15.19 -16.33
C GLY A 137 -10.98 -16.70 -16.11
N GLU A 138 -11.63 -17.51 -16.94
CA GLU A 138 -11.58 -18.99 -16.87
C GLU A 138 -10.15 -19.56 -17.00
N GLN A 139 -9.26 -18.83 -17.67
CA GLN A 139 -7.85 -19.19 -17.87
C GLN A 139 -6.89 -18.55 -16.85
N TYR A 140 -7.40 -18.01 -15.74
CA TYR A 140 -6.54 -17.39 -14.73
C TYR A 140 -5.70 -18.44 -14.01
N GLU A 141 -4.40 -18.45 -14.30
CA GLU A 141 -3.41 -19.16 -13.52
C GLU A 141 -2.71 -18.20 -12.54
N SER A 142 -2.78 -18.52 -11.25
CA SER A 142 -2.06 -17.76 -10.22
C SER A 142 -0.55 -18.00 -10.38
N THR A 143 0.15 -17.07 -11.01
CA THR A 143 1.62 -17.13 -11.07
C THR A 143 2.21 -16.89 -9.67
N PRO A 144 2.90 -17.87 -9.07
CA PRO A 144 3.61 -17.66 -7.82
C PRO A 144 4.72 -16.62 -8.06
N SER A 145 4.71 -15.51 -7.32
CA SER A 145 5.73 -14.48 -7.52
C SER A 145 6.88 -14.61 -6.52
N THR A 146 8.09 -14.63 -7.05
CA THR A 146 9.36 -14.43 -6.33
C THR A 146 9.58 -12.98 -5.90
N GLU A 147 8.79 -12.04 -6.41
CA GLU A 147 8.95 -10.59 -6.22
C GLU A 147 8.62 -10.04 -4.82
N ALA A 148 8.40 -10.93 -3.85
CA ALA A 148 8.40 -10.57 -2.44
C ALA A 148 9.75 -9.98 -1.96
N GLY A 149 10.79 -10.00 -2.80
CA GLY A 149 12.20 -9.84 -2.41
C GLY A 149 12.66 -8.43 -2.02
N ASN A 150 12.04 -7.38 -2.54
CA ASN A 150 12.61 -6.03 -2.39
C ASN A 150 11.91 -5.17 -1.32
N TRP A 151 10.82 -5.69 -0.74
CA TRP A 151 10.13 -5.04 0.36
C TRP A 151 10.84 -5.30 1.68
N PHE A 152 11.08 -4.24 2.45
CA PHE A 152 11.78 -4.35 3.72
C PHE A 152 11.00 -5.18 4.73
N PHE A 153 9.72 -4.86 4.98
CA PHE A 153 8.86 -5.62 5.90
C PHE A 153 8.08 -6.74 5.20
N GLY A 154 7.62 -6.48 3.98
CA GLY A 154 6.78 -7.39 3.22
C GLY A 154 5.36 -7.50 3.78
N ASP A 155 4.49 -8.18 3.03
CA ASP A 155 3.04 -8.19 3.27
C ASP A 155 2.66 -8.75 4.67
N ALA A 156 3.40 -9.73 5.17
CA ALA A 156 3.10 -10.36 6.45
C ALA A 156 3.37 -9.45 7.67
N LEU A 157 4.30 -8.50 7.57
CA LEU A 157 4.66 -7.62 8.68
C LEU A 157 4.07 -6.22 8.56
N ARG A 158 3.93 -5.68 7.34
CA ARG A 158 3.45 -4.30 7.12
C ARG A 158 1.96 -4.09 7.41
N ASN A 159 1.15 -5.15 7.36
CA ASN A 159 -0.32 -5.05 7.48
C ASN A 159 -0.83 -5.15 8.94
N ARG A 160 -0.06 -4.71 9.93
CA ARG A 160 -0.45 -4.76 11.35
C ARG A 160 -1.01 -3.41 11.79
N GLY A 161 -2.06 -3.42 12.61
CA GLY A 161 -2.71 -2.21 13.10
C GLY A 161 -3.44 -1.42 12.02
N SER A 162 -3.54 -0.09 12.20
CA SER A 162 -4.21 0.89 11.33
C SER A 162 -3.24 1.66 10.42
N LEU A 163 -1.93 1.51 10.64
CA LEU A 163 -0.89 2.17 9.89
C LEU A 163 -0.06 1.10 9.19
N HIS A 164 -0.05 1.11 7.86
CA HIS A 164 0.66 0.16 7.04
C HIS A 164 1.75 0.89 6.28
N HIS A 165 3.00 0.64 6.64
CA HIS A 165 4.14 1.27 5.99
C HIS A 165 5.16 0.24 5.55
N ASP A 166 5.70 0.42 4.35
CA ASP A 166 6.80 -0.41 3.86
C ASP A 166 7.67 0.35 2.87
N ARG A 167 8.90 -0.14 2.70
CA ARG A 167 9.90 0.42 1.81
C ARG A 167 10.33 -0.64 0.82
N TRP A 168 10.29 -0.29 -0.44
CA TRP A 168 10.79 -1.09 -1.53
C TRP A 168 12.07 -0.47 -2.06
N LEU A 169 13.08 -1.29 -2.32
CA LEU A 169 14.36 -0.89 -2.90
C LEU A 169 14.53 -1.59 -4.24
N GLY A 170 14.94 -0.86 -5.26
CA GLY A 170 15.22 -1.43 -6.57
C GLY A 170 15.76 -0.39 -7.54
N THR A 171 15.85 -0.77 -8.80
CA THR A 171 16.32 0.14 -9.86
C THR A 171 15.24 1.15 -10.21
N ALA A 172 15.66 2.32 -10.69
CA ALA A 172 14.75 3.33 -11.23
C ALA A 172 13.92 2.77 -12.41
N ALA A 173 14.52 1.93 -13.26
CA ALA A 173 13.82 1.22 -14.33
C ALA A 173 12.68 0.32 -13.81
N ASP A 174 12.93 -0.48 -12.76
CA ASP A 174 11.88 -1.31 -12.16
C ASP A 174 10.78 -0.46 -11.53
N LEU A 175 11.13 0.69 -10.93
CA LEU A 175 10.16 1.60 -10.33
C LEU A 175 9.25 2.25 -11.40
N ALA A 176 9.80 2.60 -12.57
CA ALA A 176 9.05 3.18 -13.68
C ALA A 176 7.88 2.30 -14.12
N GLU A 177 8.05 0.97 -14.06
CA GLU A 177 7.02 0.00 -14.44
C GLU A 177 5.96 -0.24 -13.32
N ARG A 178 6.23 0.19 -12.08
CA ARG A 178 5.31 0.10 -10.92
C ARG A 178 4.36 1.30 -10.83
N ASP A 179 3.67 1.58 -11.92
CA ASP A 179 2.80 2.74 -12.13
C ASP A 179 1.40 2.67 -11.49
N ALA A 180 1.12 1.65 -10.67
CA ALA A 180 -0.22 1.47 -10.11
C ALA A 180 -0.25 0.91 -8.69
N ILE A 181 -1.19 1.45 -7.90
CA ILE A 181 -1.50 0.99 -6.55
C ILE A 181 -3.01 0.76 -6.41
N ALA A 182 -3.38 -0.31 -5.73
CA ALA A 182 -4.75 -0.60 -5.34
C ALA A 182 -4.89 -0.67 -3.81
N ILE A 183 -5.95 -0.07 -3.28
CA ILE A 183 -6.38 -0.19 -1.89
C ILE A 183 -7.54 -1.18 -1.83
N VAL A 184 -7.32 -2.30 -1.15
CA VAL A 184 -8.26 -3.43 -1.12
C VAL A 184 -8.74 -3.73 0.30
N PRO A 185 -10.04 -3.94 0.51
CA PRO A 185 -10.56 -4.43 1.78
C PRO A 185 -10.36 -5.95 1.89
N VAL A 186 -9.83 -6.42 3.02
CA VAL A 186 -9.57 -7.86 3.24
C VAL A 186 -10.54 -8.53 4.22
N GLY A 187 -11.58 -7.81 4.64
CA GLY A 187 -12.57 -8.28 5.61
C GLY A 187 -12.38 -7.62 6.97
N GLY A 188 -12.93 -8.26 7.99
CA GLY A 188 -13.09 -7.67 9.31
C GLY A 188 -14.55 -7.67 9.71
N TRP A 189 -14.84 -7.09 10.86
CA TRP A 189 -16.16 -7.19 11.45
C TRP A 189 -17.24 -6.43 10.69
N TRP A 190 -16.88 -5.41 9.90
CA TRP A 190 -17.82 -4.74 8.99
C TRP A 190 -18.41 -5.74 7.99
N LYS A 191 -17.65 -6.79 7.64
CA LYS A 191 -18.11 -7.88 6.78
C LYS A 191 -18.83 -8.99 7.55
N ASP A 192 -18.38 -9.31 8.76
CA ASP A 192 -18.88 -10.49 9.46
C ASP A 192 -20.16 -10.22 10.28
N ARG A 193 -20.44 -8.96 10.63
CA ARG A 193 -21.52 -8.60 11.56
C ARG A 193 -22.64 -7.79 10.89
N LYS A 194 -23.72 -8.52 10.57
CA LYS A 194 -24.94 -8.00 9.90
C LYS A 194 -25.80 -7.06 10.75
N SER A 195 -25.69 -7.13 12.08
CA SER A 195 -26.66 -6.47 12.99
C SER A 195 -26.42 -4.97 13.20
N GLU A 196 -25.30 -4.41 12.72
CA GLU A 196 -24.83 -3.05 13.07
C GLU A 196 -24.77 -2.10 11.86
N ASP A 197 -25.34 -2.51 10.71
CA ASP A 197 -25.35 -1.78 9.44
C ASP A 197 -23.99 -1.11 9.12
N ARG A 198 -22.92 -1.89 9.28
CA ARG A 198 -21.55 -1.50 8.93
C ARG A 198 -21.14 -1.96 7.55
N GLY A 199 -21.83 -2.97 7.01
CA GLY A 199 -21.57 -3.51 5.69
C GLY A 199 -21.73 -2.49 4.58
N ASN A 200 -22.57 -1.46 4.74
CA ASN A 200 -22.83 -0.44 3.72
C ASN A 200 -22.12 0.90 3.98
N ARG A 201 -21.24 0.97 4.98
CA ARG A 201 -20.60 2.23 5.37
C ARG A 201 -19.37 2.56 4.56
N ASN A 202 -19.13 3.87 4.46
CA ASN A 202 -17.92 4.45 3.92
C ASN A 202 -16.82 4.55 4.98
N ALA A 203 -15.59 4.26 4.57
CA ALA A 203 -14.37 4.42 5.36
C ALA A 203 -13.44 5.44 4.68
N ARG A 204 -12.76 6.26 5.47
CA ARG A 204 -11.74 7.20 4.98
C ARG A 204 -10.36 6.64 5.22
N TYR A 205 -9.45 6.91 4.30
CA TYR A 205 -8.03 6.60 4.47
C TYR A 205 -7.15 7.70 3.86
N SER A 206 -5.89 7.71 4.27
CA SER A 206 -4.83 8.50 3.68
C SER A 206 -3.76 7.58 3.14
N LEU A 207 -3.33 7.84 1.91
CA LEU A 207 -2.27 7.14 1.20
C LEU A 207 -1.15 8.16 0.92
N ILE A 208 0.02 7.89 1.46
CA ILE A 208 1.24 8.65 1.22
C ILE A 208 2.22 7.76 0.49
N ILE A 209 2.66 8.20 -0.67
CA ILE A 209 3.68 7.53 -1.47
C ILE A 209 4.86 8.49 -1.58
N SER A 210 6.07 7.97 -1.42
CA SER A 210 7.27 8.78 -1.63
C SER A 210 8.33 8.03 -2.40
N ILE A 211 8.94 8.68 -3.38
CA ILE A 211 10.13 8.18 -4.08
C ILE A 211 11.32 8.97 -3.56
N HIS A 212 12.41 8.25 -3.26
CA HIS A 212 13.70 8.82 -2.88
C HIS A 212 14.72 8.34 -3.92
N THR A 213 15.29 9.28 -4.67
CA THR A 213 16.48 9.09 -5.51
C THR A 213 17.73 9.51 -4.72
N ASN A 214 18.93 9.24 -5.25
CA ASN A 214 20.14 9.70 -4.57
C ASN A 214 20.34 11.20 -4.78
N ASP A 215 20.63 11.61 -6.01
CA ASP A 215 20.98 13.01 -6.34
C ASP A 215 20.07 13.62 -7.43
N SER A 216 19.24 12.80 -8.07
CA SER A 216 18.46 13.18 -9.25
C SER A 216 17.17 13.92 -8.87
N ASP A 217 16.92 15.10 -9.45
CA ASP A 217 15.66 15.83 -9.27
C ASP A 217 14.51 15.10 -9.96
N ILE A 218 13.61 14.54 -9.15
CA ILE A 218 12.41 13.83 -9.61
C ILE A 218 11.14 14.64 -9.34
N TYR A 219 11.22 15.64 -8.47
CA TYR A 219 10.07 16.44 -8.05
C TYR A 219 9.59 17.35 -9.19
N THR A 220 10.52 18.11 -9.78
CA THR A 220 10.20 19.13 -10.79
C THR A 220 9.46 18.53 -12.00
N GLU A 221 9.81 17.32 -12.38
CA GLU A 221 9.27 16.62 -13.55
C GLU A 221 7.83 16.15 -13.31
N VAL A 222 7.54 15.62 -12.12
CA VAL A 222 6.17 15.26 -11.76
C VAL A 222 5.30 16.50 -11.61
N GLU A 223 5.84 17.59 -11.06
CA GLU A 223 5.13 18.86 -11.00
C GLU A 223 4.74 19.36 -12.40
N GLN A 224 5.64 19.28 -13.39
CA GLN A 224 5.34 19.64 -14.78
C GLN A 224 4.26 18.74 -15.40
N LYS A 225 4.32 17.42 -15.17
CA LYS A 225 3.30 16.48 -15.67
C LYS A 225 1.91 16.75 -15.08
N ILE A 226 1.84 17.03 -13.78
CA ILE A 226 0.57 17.35 -13.10
C ILE A 226 0.00 18.66 -13.64
N LYS A 227 0.83 19.71 -13.80
CA LYS A 227 0.38 20.99 -14.38
C LYS A 227 -0.18 20.83 -15.79
N THR A 228 0.36 19.90 -16.57
CA THR A 228 -0.10 19.64 -17.95
C THR A 228 -1.37 18.79 -17.99
N SER A 229 -1.59 17.90 -17.02
CA SER A 229 -2.76 17.01 -16.99
C SER A 229 -4.03 17.69 -16.46
N ILE A 230 -3.89 18.73 -15.64
CA ILE A 230 -5.00 19.56 -15.16
C ILE A 230 -5.33 20.58 -16.27
N LYS A 231 -6.24 20.22 -17.18
CA LYS A 231 -6.91 21.23 -18.02
C LYS A 231 -7.80 22.09 -17.11
N VAL A 232 -7.49 23.39 -17.05
CA VAL A 232 -8.37 24.44 -16.51
C VAL A 232 -9.60 24.57 -17.41
#